data_AF-A0A950DG14-F1
#
_entry.id   AF-A0A950DG14-F1
#
_cell.length_a   1.000
_cell.length_b   1.000
_cell.length_c   1.000
_cell.angle_alpha   90.00
_cell.angle_beta   90.00
_cell.angle_gamma   90.00
#
_symmetry.space_group_name_H-M   'P 1'
#
loop_
_entity.id
_entity.type
_entity.pdbx_description
1 polymer ?
#
loop_
_entity_poly.entity_id
_entity_poly.type
_entity_poly.pdbx_seq_one_letter_code
_entity_poly.pdbx_strand_id
1 'polypeptide(L)' 'MITIQTRVTVDEQGVTTLRLPPGIAPGEHEVVLVIGEAPVARQTPIMAGFPRHDVKVDLAEGFTFRREDMYDDSGRGA' A
#
# COMPACT_ATOMS: atom_id res chain seq x y z
N MET A 1 -8.89 7.29 -35.84
CA MET A 1 -8.81 6.75 -34.47
C MET A 1 -8.30 7.85 -33.55
N ILE A 2 -9.09 8.23 -32.55
CA ILE A 2 -8.68 9.21 -31.53
C ILE A 2 -8.44 8.41 -30.25
N THR A 3 -7.27 8.56 -29.65
CA THR A 3 -6.92 7.88 -28.38
C THR A 3 -6.93 8.90 -27.25
N ILE A 4 -7.75 8.66 -26.24
CA ILE A 4 -7.80 9.49 -25.03
C ILE A 4 -7.11 8.71 -23.91
N GLN A 5 -5.92 9.15 -23.53
CA GLN A 5 -5.21 8.60 -22.37
C GLN A 5 -5.33 9.59 -21.21
N THR A 6 -6.04 9.20 -20.16
CA THR A 6 -6.23 10.04 -18.97
C THR A 6 -6.30 9.19 -17.71
N ARG A 7 -6.21 9.82 -16.54
CA ARG A 7 -6.46 9.19 -15.24
C ARG A 7 -7.88 9.47 -14.82
N VAL A 8 -8.59 8.42 -14.41
CA VAL A 8 -9.96 8.52 -13.89
C VAL A 8 -10.04 7.81 -12.55
N THR A 9 -10.91 8.32 -11.67
CA THR A 9 -11.27 7.64 -10.44
C THR A 9 -12.53 6.84 -10.70
N VAL A 10 -12.52 5.58 -10.28
CA VAL A 10 -13.71 4.72 -10.23
C VAL A 10 -14.26 4.84 -8.81
N ASP A 11 -15.54 5.16 -8.67
CA ASP A 11 -16.17 5.26 -7.36
C ASP A 11 -16.47 3.88 -6.75
N GLU A 12 -17.02 3.87 -5.53
CA GLU A 12 -17.36 2.63 -4.80
C GLU A 12 -18.41 1.78 -5.51
N GLN A 13 -19.15 2.36 -6.47
CA GLN A 13 -20.17 1.67 -7.26
C GLN A 13 -19.60 1.15 -8.60
N GLY A 14 -18.30 1.36 -8.85
CA GLY A 14 -17.69 0.96 -10.11
C GLY A 14 -17.94 1.94 -11.25
N VAL A 15 -18.43 3.16 -10.98
CA VAL A 15 -18.79 4.15 -11.99
C VAL A 15 -17.66 5.15 -12.18
N THR A 16 -17.44 5.57 -13.42
CA THR A 16 -16.58 6.70 -13.75
C THR A 16 -17.23 7.57 -14.83
N THR A 17 -17.00 8.87 -14.77
CA THR A 17 -17.48 9.84 -15.76
C THR A 17 -16.32 10.57 -16.40
N LEU A 18 -16.29 10.58 -17.74
CA LEU A 18 -15.27 11.25 -18.54
C LEU A 18 -15.94 12.32 -19.42
N ARG A 19 -15.37 13.53 -19.41
CA ARG A 19 -15.75 14.55 -20.38
C ARG A 19 -14.80 14.48 -21.58
N LEU A 20 -15.37 14.22 -22.76
CA LEU A 20 -14.61 14.19 -24.01
C LEU A 20 -14.06 15.59 -24.35
N PRO A 21 -12.86 15.69 -24.94
CA PRO A 21 -12.29 16.96 -25.37
C PRO A 21 -13.11 17.60 -26.51
N PRO A 22 -13.10 18.93 -26.63
CA PRO A 22 -13.77 19.61 -27.74
C PRO A 22 -13.13 19.18 -29.06
N GLY A 23 -13.96 18.81 -30.04
CA GLY A 23 -13.51 18.34 -31.36
C GLY A 23 -14.04 16.96 -31.78
N ILE A 24 -14.65 16.21 -30.85
CA ILE A 24 -15.38 14.99 -31.20
C ILE A 24 -16.80 15.37 -31.62
N ALA A 25 -17.15 15.06 -32.87
CA ALA A 25 -18.48 15.33 -33.41
C ALA A 25 -19.55 14.46 -32.71
N PRO A 26 -20.79 14.95 -32.58
CA PRO A 26 -21.90 14.13 -32.12
C PRO A 26 -22.12 12.92 -33.05
N GLY A 27 -22.40 11.76 -32.48
CA GLY A 27 -22.64 10.53 -33.22
C GLY A 27 -22.30 9.28 -32.43
N GLU A 28 -22.41 8.14 -33.08
CA GLU A 28 -21.96 6.86 -32.54
C GLU A 28 -20.44 6.74 -32.68
N HIS A 29 -19.77 6.34 -31.60
CA HIS A 29 -18.33 6.15 -31.56
C HIS A 29 -18.04 4.83 -30.84
N GLU A 30 -17.09 4.07 -31.38
CA GLU A 30 -16.54 2.92 -30.67
C GLU A 30 -15.57 3.39 -29.59
N VAL A 31 -15.73 2.85 -28.37
CA VAL A 31 -14.90 3.21 -27.21
C VAL A 31 -14.12 1.98 -26.75
N VAL A 32 -12.80 2.14 -26.64
CA VAL A 32 -11.90 1.13 -26.06
C VAL A 32 -11.39 1.63 -24.72
N LEU A 33 -11.69 0.90 -23.65
CA LEU A 33 -11.22 1.20 -22.29
C LEU A 33 -10.05 0.29 -21.91
N VAL A 34 -8.94 0.89 -21.49
CA VAL A 34 -7.77 0.17 -20.96
C VAL A 34 -7.54 0.63 -19.53
N ILE A 35 -7.61 -0.30 -18.57
CA ILE A 35 -7.44 -0.01 -17.14
C ILE A 35 -6.03 -0.44 -16.74
N GLY A 36 -5.20 0.53 -16.37
CA GLY A 36 -3.94 0.28 -15.68
C GLY A 36 -4.11 0.54 -14.19
N GLU A 37 -3.95 -0.48 -13.36
CA GLU A 37 -3.98 -0.30 -11.91
C GLU A 37 -2.77 0.53 -11.45
N ALA A 38 -3.04 1.69 -10.85
CA ALA A 38 -1.99 2.41 -10.14
C ALA A 38 -1.66 1.64 -8.85
N PRO A 39 -0.39 1.55 -8.46
CA PRO A 39 -0.04 0.97 -7.17
C PRO A 39 -0.75 1.78 -6.09
N VAL A 40 -1.64 1.12 -5.34
CA VAL A 40 -2.25 1.71 -4.14
C VAL A 40 -1.10 2.17 -3.27
N ALA A 41 -0.99 3.48 -3.04
CA ALA A 41 0.03 4.02 -2.15
C ALA A 41 -0.12 3.28 -0.82
N ARG A 42 0.87 2.45 -0.47
CA ARG A 42 0.92 1.81 0.84
C ARG A 42 0.90 2.94 1.86
N GLN A 43 -0.22 3.08 2.56
CA GLN A 43 -0.28 3.97 3.70
C GLN A 43 0.74 3.43 4.69
N THR A 44 1.80 4.19 4.95
CA THR A 44 2.72 3.85 6.04
C THR A 44 1.88 3.85 7.31
N PRO A 45 1.78 2.72 8.03
CA PRO A 45 0.96 2.66 9.23
C PRO A 45 1.48 3.70 10.22
N ILE A 46 0.60 4.63 10.58
CA ILE A 46 0.94 5.72 11.48
C ILE A 46 0.92 5.13 12.90
N MET A 47 2.08 4.98 13.54
CA MET A 47 2.15 4.40 14.89
C MET A 47 1.54 5.30 15.99
N ALA A 48 0.99 6.46 15.63
CA ALA A 48 0.50 7.48 16.56
C ALA A 48 -0.68 7.02 17.44
N GLY A 49 -1.39 5.94 17.07
CA GLY A 49 -2.54 5.42 17.82
C GLY A 49 -2.29 4.13 18.59
N PHE A 50 -1.06 3.58 18.59
CA PHE A 50 -0.80 2.34 19.31
C PHE A 50 -0.71 2.60 20.82
N PRO A 51 -1.40 1.81 21.66
CA PRO A 51 -1.26 1.88 23.11
C PRO A 51 0.21 1.74 23.50
N ARG A 52 0.71 2.68 24.31
CA ARG A 52 2.04 2.59 24.90
C ARG A 52 1.90 2.05 26.32
N HIS A 53 2.54 0.92 26.59
CA HIS A 53 2.70 0.42 27.95
C HIS A 53 4.05 0.87 28.48
N ASP A 54 4.04 1.68 29.53
CA ASP A 54 5.25 2.05 30.27
C ASP A 54 5.51 0.98 31.34
N VAL A 55 6.03 -0.17 30.88
CA VAL A 55 6.39 -1.29 31.75
C VAL A 55 7.84 -1.10 32.17
N LYS A 56 8.06 -0.83 33.46
CA LYS A 56 9.38 -0.99 34.05
C LYS A 56 9.66 -2.48 34.16
N VAL A 57 10.60 -2.95 33.37
CA VAL A 57 11.07 -4.32 33.46
C VAL A 57 12.25 -4.32 34.42
N ASP A 58 12.06 -4.87 35.62
CA ASP A 58 13.14 -5.08 36.58
C ASP A 58 13.99 -6.25 36.11
N LEU A 59 15.01 -5.92 35.34
CA LEU A 59 15.96 -6.88 34.81
C LEU A 59 17.04 -7.15 35.85
N ALA A 60 17.24 -8.42 36.18
CA ALA A 60 18.37 -8.84 37.02
C ALA A 60 19.70 -8.46 36.36
N GLU A 61 20.75 -8.28 37.18
CA GLU A 61 22.09 -8.04 36.67
C GLU A 61 22.54 -9.19 35.77
N GLY A 62 22.93 -8.87 34.53
CA GLY A 62 23.28 -9.86 33.50
C GLY A 62 22.09 -10.44 32.73
N PHE A 63 20.85 -9.98 32.96
CA PHE A 63 19.71 -10.38 32.14
C PHE A 63 19.90 -9.97 30.69
N THR A 64 19.60 -10.89 29.78
CA THR A 64 19.59 -10.61 28.34
C THR A 64 18.24 -11.02 27.76
N PHE A 65 17.73 -10.25 26.79
CA PHE A 65 16.54 -10.63 26.00
C PHE A 65 16.84 -11.72 24.96
N ARG A 66 18.06 -12.29 24.97
CA ARG A 66 18.48 -13.29 23.99
C ARG A 66 17.81 -14.61 24.34
N ARG A 67 17.12 -15.19 23.36
CA ARG A 67 16.61 -16.56 23.42
C ARG A 67 17.71 -17.51 22.96
N GLU A 68 18.74 -17.69 23.78
CA GLU A 68 19.87 -18.57 23.46
C GLU A 68 19.42 -20.03 23.23
N ASP A 69 18.26 -20.43 23.78
CA ASP A 69 17.60 -21.70 23.52
C ASP A 69 17.00 -21.83 22.10
N MET A 70 16.78 -20.71 21.40
CA MET A 70 16.30 -20.69 20.01
C MET A 70 17.45 -20.59 19.00
N TYR A 71 18.67 -20.28 19.44
CA TYR A 71 19.84 -20.23 18.58
C TYR A 71 20.52 -21.60 18.59
N ASP A 72 20.59 -22.23 17.43
CA ASP A 72 21.42 -23.43 17.27
C ASP A 72 22.92 -23.06 17.35
N ASP A 73 23.78 -24.02 17.67
CA ASP A 73 25.23 -23.83 17.90
C ASP A 73 26.01 -23.30 16.68
N SER A 74 25.33 -23.14 15.54
CA SER A 74 25.76 -22.49 14.31
C SER A 74 26.39 -21.10 14.46
N GLY A 75 26.21 -20.41 15.60
CA GLY A 75 26.85 -19.14 15.94
C GLY A 75 28.15 -19.23 16.72
N ARG A 76 28.54 -20.42 17.22
CA ARG A 76 29.80 -20.64 17.95
C ARG A 76 30.93 -20.93 16.97
N GLY A 77 31.32 -19.91 16.20
CA GLY A 77 32.48 -19.98 15.32
C GLY A 77 33.79 -19.78 16.09
N ALA A 78 34.61 -20.85 16.11
CA ALA A 78 36.04 -20.96 16.43
C ALA A 78 36.52 -20.60 17.85
#